data_AF-A0A9N9BRL1-F1
#
_entry.id   AF-A0A9N9BRL1-F1
#
_cell.length_a   1.000
_cell.length_b   1.000
_cell.length_c   1.000
_cell.angle_alpha   90.00
_cell.angle_beta   90.00
_cell.angle_gamma   90.00
#
_symmetry.space_group_name_H-M   'P 1'
#
loop_
_entity.id
_entity.type
_entity.pdbx_description
1 polymer ?
#
loop_
_entity_poly.entity_id
_entity_poly.type
_entity_poly.pdbx_seq_one_letter_code
_entity_poly.pdbx_strand_id
1 'polypeptide(L)'
;MMLDHFIRGLFSILGLNLSQRNEITPSKLSFTLHLTSIRPALTNLWLNNINSLKDSNNIIKVSNESFRIIDNSHNNDLSQAQQTPSDDNMNIPNSIIVYHDQPPPLSITPLFNFKDFFDHLSKERIIESDGGNKMEFGSTVLYGEVISSTQTLLDKNFKFTQTLPTGFVCVASQQNQGRGRGKNSWISPLGCVQFSVVLKHPSNISSVVFIQYLLSLAVVEAIRTKKGYEDLPLRLKWPNDIYTENVKIGGVIINSHFLQDEFLLIAGCGVNLSNSAPTTAINRIISLYNHENNTQLEEFSQEQLLAAILVKFESFYKEFCSHKNGFEPFLDIYYKRWLHNDQIVTLEAFNNRRARIIGITTDFALI
;
A
#
# COMPACT_ATOMS: atom_id res chain seq x y z
N MET A 1 19.17 -0.58 25.33
CA MET A 1 20.41 -0.38 26.12
C MET A 1 21.34 -1.58 26.03
N MET A 2 20.85 -2.80 26.28
CA MET A 2 21.66 -4.05 26.18
C MET A 2 22.19 -4.36 24.76
N LEU A 3 21.35 -4.20 23.73
CA LEU A 3 21.74 -4.43 22.32
C LEU A 3 22.81 -3.43 21.84
N ASP A 4 22.77 -2.19 22.33
CA ASP A 4 23.72 -1.13 21.97
C ASP A 4 25.11 -1.42 22.55
N HIS A 5 25.19 -1.93 23.78
CA HIS A 5 26.45 -2.38 24.38
C HIS A 5 27.03 -3.60 23.65
N PHE A 6 26.19 -4.55 23.23
CA PHE A 6 26.62 -5.73 22.49
C PHE A 6 27.24 -5.37 21.13
N ILE A 7 26.54 -4.52 20.36
CA ILE A 7 27.02 -4.04 19.05
C ILE A 7 28.32 -3.22 19.20
N ARG A 8 28.40 -2.35 20.21
CA ARG A 8 29.63 -1.59 20.53
C ARG A 8 30.81 -2.50 20.89
N GLY A 9 30.57 -3.56 21.65
CA GLY A 9 31.58 -4.57 21.96
C GLY A 9 32.11 -5.27 20.71
N LEU A 10 31.21 -5.64 19.79
CA LEU A 10 31.56 -6.24 18.50
C LEU A 10 32.43 -5.33 17.64
N PHE A 11 32.07 -4.05 17.51
CA PHE A 11 32.87 -3.09 16.74
C PHE A 11 34.22 -2.80 17.38
N SER A 12 34.31 -2.76 18.71
CA SER A 12 35.58 -2.61 19.42
C SER A 12 36.51 -3.80 19.20
N ILE A 13 35.99 -5.03 19.12
CA ILE A 13 36.78 -6.23 18.81
C ILE A 13 37.36 -6.15 17.38
N LEU A 14 36.65 -5.49 16.47
CA LEU A 14 37.08 -5.26 15.09
C LEU A 14 37.98 -4.00 14.92
N GLY A 15 38.37 -3.35 16.02
CA GLY A 15 39.21 -2.14 15.99
C GLY A 15 38.48 -0.87 15.53
N LEU A 16 37.15 -0.89 15.48
CA LEU A 16 36.31 0.24 15.07
C LEU A 16 35.80 1.00 16.30
N ASN A 17 36.24 2.24 16.48
CA ASN A 17 35.77 3.12 17.56
C ASN A 17 34.51 3.88 17.14
N LEU A 18 33.38 3.58 17.78
CA LEU A 18 32.16 4.38 17.64
C LEU A 18 32.31 5.68 18.45
N SER A 19 32.25 6.83 17.76
CA SER A 19 32.29 8.14 18.41
C SER A 19 31.18 8.29 19.46
N GLN A 20 31.47 9.01 20.55
CA GLN A 20 30.46 9.39 21.53
C GLN A 20 29.35 10.18 20.81
N ARG A 21 28.09 9.96 21.21
CA ARG A 21 26.94 10.71 20.69
C ARG A 21 27.12 12.20 20.99
N ASN A 22 27.79 12.92 20.10
CA ASN A 22 27.26 14.20 19.69
C ASN A 22 25.87 13.91 19.11
N GLU A 23 24.92 14.84 19.26
CA GLU A 23 23.63 14.81 18.56
C GLU A 23 23.87 14.95 17.05
N ILE A 24 24.52 13.95 16.45
CA ILE A 24 24.57 13.76 15.02
C ILE A 24 23.18 13.22 14.71
N THR A 25 22.25 14.13 14.44
CA THR A 25 21.05 13.80 13.68
C THR A 25 21.56 13.04 12.46
N PRO A 26 21.23 11.74 12.29
CA PRO A 26 21.75 10.99 11.16
C PRO A 26 21.39 11.77 9.90
N SER A 27 22.37 11.96 9.01
CA SER A 27 22.14 12.66 7.75
C SER A 27 20.95 12.00 7.07
N LYS A 28 19.92 12.80 6.79
CA LYS A 28 18.73 12.30 6.10
C LYS A 28 19.17 11.92 4.69
N LEU A 29 19.34 10.63 4.43
CA LEU A 29 19.61 10.15 3.08
C LEU A 29 18.42 10.54 2.20
N SER A 30 18.64 11.36 1.19
CA SER A 30 17.63 11.69 0.20
C SER A 30 17.28 10.44 -0.61
N PHE A 31 16.00 10.22 -0.88
CA PHE A 31 15.53 9.16 -1.78
C PHE A 31 14.78 9.74 -2.97
N THR A 32 14.66 8.94 -4.01
CA THR A 32 13.95 9.29 -5.25
C THR A 32 12.68 8.48 -5.36
N LEU A 33 11.59 9.16 -5.72
CA LEU A 33 10.33 8.56 -6.11
C LEU A 33 10.12 8.71 -7.61
N HIS A 34 9.45 7.75 -8.20
CA HIS A 34 9.11 7.72 -9.62
C HIS A 34 7.60 7.80 -9.77
N LEU A 35 7.12 8.84 -10.43
CA LEU A 35 5.70 9.04 -10.71
C LEU A 35 5.43 8.83 -12.19
N THR A 36 4.46 7.99 -12.50
CA THR A 36 3.97 7.83 -13.87
C THR A 36 2.50 7.43 -13.87
N SER A 37 1.93 7.34 -15.06
CA SER A 37 0.52 7.09 -15.27
C SER A 37 0.31 6.23 -16.51
N ILE A 38 -0.76 5.45 -16.51
CA ILE A 38 -1.23 4.71 -17.70
C ILE A 38 -1.61 5.66 -18.86
N ARG A 39 -1.85 6.94 -18.56
CA ARG A 39 -2.16 8.00 -19.53
C ARG A 39 -1.30 9.23 -19.28
N PRO A 40 -0.54 9.74 -20.28
CA PRO A 40 0.29 10.94 -20.13
C PRO A 40 -0.49 12.20 -19.67
N ALA A 41 -1.76 12.31 -20.05
CA ALA A 41 -2.60 13.44 -19.63
C ALA A 41 -2.77 13.55 -18.10
N LEU A 42 -2.69 12.44 -17.36
CA LEU A 42 -2.84 12.46 -15.91
C LEU A 42 -1.58 12.94 -15.18
N THR A 43 -0.38 12.69 -15.70
CA THR A 43 0.85 13.27 -15.10
C THR A 43 0.89 14.77 -15.31
N ASN A 44 0.45 15.26 -16.47
CA ASN A 44 0.28 16.71 -16.72
C ASN A 44 -0.75 17.33 -15.76
N LEU A 45 -1.90 16.68 -15.58
CA LEU A 45 -2.91 17.11 -14.62
C LEU A 45 -2.35 17.16 -13.20
N TRP A 46 -1.58 16.14 -12.80
CA TRP A 46 -0.92 16.10 -11.50
C TRP A 46 0.05 17.27 -11.32
N LEU A 47 0.94 17.53 -12.28
CA LEU A 47 1.88 18.66 -12.25
C LEU A 47 1.18 20.01 -12.10
N ASN A 48 0.04 20.18 -12.78
CA ASN A 48 -0.77 21.39 -12.67
C ASN A 48 -1.38 21.53 -11.27
N ASN A 49 -1.91 20.43 -10.71
CA ASN A 49 -2.55 20.44 -9.39
C ASN A 49 -1.56 20.76 -8.26
N ILE A 50 -0.32 20.30 -8.35
CA ILE A 50 0.72 20.59 -7.35
C ILE A 50 1.41 21.95 -7.57
N ASN A 51 1.08 22.69 -8.63
CA ASN A 51 1.83 23.90 -9.01
C ASN A 51 1.78 24.99 -7.93
N SER A 52 0.64 25.11 -7.24
CA SER A 52 0.48 26.04 -6.12
C SER A 52 1.29 25.65 -4.87
N LEU A 53 1.79 24.42 -4.79
CA LEU A 53 2.57 23.92 -3.66
C LEU A 53 4.09 24.04 -3.89
N LYS A 54 4.53 24.30 -5.13
CA LYS A 54 5.94 24.43 -5.49
C LYS A 54 6.46 25.84 -5.15
N ASP A 55 7.65 25.90 -4.57
CA ASP A 55 8.40 27.16 -4.47
C ASP A 55 9.14 27.49 -5.77
N SER A 56 9.89 28.59 -5.78
CA SER A 56 10.66 29.05 -6.95
C SER A 56 11.73 28.06 -7.43
N ASN A 57 12.08 27.06 -6.61
CA ASN A 57 13.08 26.04 -6.91
C ASN A 57 12.45 24.69 -7.28
N ASN A 58 11.14 24.66 -7.60
CA ASN A 58 10.36 23.45 -7.83
C ASN A 58 10.38 22.48 -6.63
N ILE A 59 10.54 22.99 -5.41
CA ILE A 59 10.50 22.19 -4.19
C ILE A 59 9.12 22.31 -3.55
N ILE A 60 8.52 21.17 -3.24
CA ILE A 60 7.35 21.06 -2.38
C ILE A 60 7.84 20.76 -0.96
N LYS A 61 7.57 21.68 -0.03
CA LYS A 61 7.81 21.44 1.40
C LYS A 61 6.55 20.85 2.01
N VAL A 62 6.66 19.63 2.53
CA VAL A 62 5.53 18.95 3.15
C VAL A 62 5.92 18.37 4.50
N SER A 63 5.30 18.90 5.56
CA SER A 63 5.63 18.53 6.95
C SER A 63 7.14 18.67 7.21
N ASN A 64 7.81 17.59 7.64
CA ASN A 64 9.25 17.53 7.88
C ASN A 64 10.04 17.01 6.66
N GLU A 65 9.44 16.98 5.47
CA GLU A 65 10.05 16.50 4.24
C GLU A 65 9.98 17.56 3.15
N SER A 66 10.91 17.48 2.21
CA SER A 66 10.96 18.37 1.05
C SER A 66 11.16 17.50 -0.19
N PHE A 67 10.41 17.76 -1.25
CA PHE A 67 10.47 17.02 -2.49
C PHE A 67 10.75 17.98 -3.64
N ARG A 68 11.90 17.83 -4.30
CA ARG A 68 12.18 18.49 -5.58
C ARG A 68 11.44 17.73 -6.69
N ILE A 69 10.66 18.46 -7.47
CA ILE A 69 9.93 17.89 -8.62
C ILE A 69 10.81 18.02 -9.85
N ILE A 70 11.06 16.89 -10.51
CA ILE A 70 11.86 16.78 -11.73
C ILE A 70 10.95 16.26 -12.84
N ASP A 71 10.74 17.07 -13.86
CA ASP A 71 9.95 16.69 -15.03
C ASP A 71 10.88 16.04 -16.07
N ASN A 72 10.69 14.74 -16.32
CA ASN A 72 11.55 13.96 -17.22
C ASN A 72 11.38 14.31 -18.71
N SER A 73 10.42 15.18 -19.07
CA SER A 73 10.30 15.70 -20.44
C SER A 73 11.42 16.69 -20.79
N HIS A 74 12.06 17.28 -19.79
CA HIS A 74 13.17 18.21 -19.97
C HIS A 74 14.49 17.55 -19.54
N ASN A 75 15.24 17.01 -20.52
CA ASN A 75 16.54 16.34 -20.33
C ASN A 75 17.57 17.13 -19.47
N ASN A 76 17.40 18.44 -19.31
CA ASN A 76 18.29 19.29 -18.51
C ASN A 76 18.18 19.04 -16.99
N ASP A 77 17.06 18.55 -16.47
CA ASP A 77 16.85 18.40 -15.02
C ASP A 77 17.32 17.04 -14.45
N LEU A 78 17.45 16.02 -15.31
CA LEU A 78 17.96 14.69 -14.93
C LEU A 78 19.40 14.73 -14.41
N SER A 79 20.23 15.60 -14.98
CA SER A 79 21.63 15.77 -14.58
C SER A 79 21.77 16.46 -13.22
N GLN A 80 20.77 17.23 -12.77
CA GLN A 80 20.73 17.82 -11.42
C GLN A 80 20.30 16.79 -10.35
N ALA A 81 19.52 15.77 -10.73
CA ALA A 81 19.10 14.69 -9.83
C ALA A 81 20.26 13.76 -9.44
N GLN A 82 21.30 13.69 -10.27
CA GLN A 82 22.47 12.82 -10.12
C GLN A 82 23.72 13.55 -9.59
N GLN A 83 23.67 14.88 -9.41
CA GLN A 83 24.75 15.62 -8.78
C GLN A 83 24.71 15.42 -7.26
N THR A 84 25.76 14.77 -6.74
CA THR A 84 26.05 14.75 -5.30
C THR A 84 26.42 16.17 -4.87
N PRO A 85 25.67 16.82 -3.96
CA PRO A 85 26.06 18.13 -3.47
C PRO A 85 27.28 18.00 -2.57
N SER A 86 28.18 18.98 -2.66
CA SER A 86 29.29 19.19 -1.72
C SER A 86 28.80 19.29 -0.26
N ASP A 87 29.62 18.78 0.66
CA ASP A 87 29.40 18.41 2.07
C ASP A 87 28.76 19.42 3.06
N ASP A 88 28.19 20.56 2.64
CA ASP A 88 27.85 21.67 3.56
C ASP A 88 26.35 21.99 3.75
N ASN A 89 25.41 21.14 3.29
CA ASN A 89 23.98 21.37 3.57
C ASN A 89 23.26 20.12 4.09
N MET A 90 22.95 20.13 5.39
CA MET A 90 22.28 19.07 6.14
C MET A 90 20.81 18.78 5.73
N ASN A 91 20.31 19.33 4.62
CA ASN A 91 18.90 19.24 4.24
C ASN A 91 18.70 19.10 2.72
N ILE A 92 19.24 18.02 2.15
CA ILE A 92 19.01 17.66 0.75
C ILE A 92 17.55 17.19 0.59
N PRO A 93 16.74 17.83 -0.27
CA PRO A 93 15.36 17.38 -0.51
C PRO A 93 15.37 16.01 -1.20
N ASN A 94 14.35 15.21 -0.90
CA ASN A 94 14.02 14.04 -1.71
C ASN A 94 13.62 14.47 -3.13
N SER A 95 13.57 13.55 -4.08
CA SER A 95 13.19 13.85 -5.46
C SER A 95 11.94 13.09 -5.88
N ILE A 96 11.09 13.71 -6.70
CA ILE A 96 10.02 13.03 -7.45
C ILE A 96 10.28 13.26 -8.93
N ILE A 97 10.61 12.19 -9.65
CA ILE A 97 10.79 12.23 -11.10
C ILE A 97 9.47 11.83 -11.76
N VAL A 98 8.96 12.70 -12.63
CA VAL A 98 7.69 12.50 -13.35
C VAL A 98 7.96 12.00 -14.76
N TYR A 99 7.37 10.86 -15.12
CA TYR A 99 7.50 10.23 -16.43
C TYR A 99 6.17 10.29 -17.18
N HIS A 100 6.15 11.02 -18.30
CA HIS A 100 4.94 11.33 -19.06
C HIS A 100 4.58 10.25 -20.10
N ASP A 101 5.46 10.04 -21.07
CA ASP A 101 5.15 9.23 -22.26
C ASP A 101 5.49 7.76 -22.10
N GLN A 102 6.55 7.46 -21.36
CA GLN A 102 7.02 6.10 -21.09
C GLN A 102 7.34 5.97 -19.60
N PRO A 103 6.94 4.86 -18.96
CA PRO A 103 7.32 4.62 -17.57
C PRO A 103 8.85 4.49 -17.43
N PRO A 104 9.39 4.64 -16.20
CA PRO A 104 10.80 4.37 -15.97
C PRO A 104 11.16 2.94 -16.38
N PRO A 105 12.34 2.72 -17.00
CA PRO A 105 12.79 1.39 -17.34
C PRO A 105 13.20 0.59 -16.09
N LEU A 106 13.25 -0.74 -16.22
CA LEU A 106 13.70 -1.66 -15.16
C LEU A 106 15.12 -1.37 -14.64
N SER A 107 15.98 -0.72 -15.42
CA SER A 107 17.30 -0.29 -14.93
C SER A 107 17.23 0.80 -13.85
N ILE A 108 16.11 1.54 -13.79
CA ILE A 108 15.84 2.58 -12.79
C ILE A 108 14.95 2.03 -11.67
N THR A 109 13.98 1.17 -11.99
CA THR A 109 13.08 0.55 -11.01
C THR A 109 13.17 -0.99 -11.08
N PRO A 110 14.30 -1.59 -10.66
CA PRO A 110 14.54 -3.03 -10.85
C PRO A 110 13.60 -3.93 -10.06
N LEU A 111 12.96 -3.40 -9.01
CA LEU A 111 12.04 -4.13 -8.14
C LEU A 111 10.56 -3.85 -8.43
N PHE A 112 10.24 -3.05 -9.45
CA PHE A 112 8.86 -2.81 -9.87
C PHE A 112 8.78 -2.45 -11.35
N ASN A 113 8.15 -3.31 -12.14
CA ASN A 113 7.96 -3.09 -13.57
C ASN A 113 6.65 -2.35 -13.84
N PHE A 114 6.73 -1.03 -14.04
CA PHE A 114 5.56 -0.21 -14.38
C PHE A 114 4.83 -0.64 -15.64
N LYS A 115 5.56 -1.10 -16.68
CA LYS A 115 4.94 -1.55 -17.91
C LYS A 115 4.10 -2.79 -17.65
N ASP A 116 4.67 -3.79 -16.96
CA ASP A 116 3.94 -5.01 -16.62
C ASP A 116 2.75 -4.69 -15.71
N PHE A 117 2.90 -3.77 -14.75
CA PHE A 117 1.80 -3.31 -13.92
C PHE A 117 0.65 -2.72 -14.75
N PHE A 118 0.91 -1.77 -15.65
CA PHE A 118 -0.14 -1.16 -16.46
C PHE A 118 -0.76 -2.12 -17.48
N ASP A 119 0.01 -3.07 -18.01
CA ASP A 119 -0.48 -4.13 -18.88
C ASP A 119 -1.46 -5.04 -18.12
N HIS A 120 -1.13 -5.46 -16.88
CA HIS A 120 -2.02 -6.23 -16.03
C HIS A 120 -3.23 -5.40 -15.58
N LEU A 121 -3.04 -4.14 -15.20
CA LEU A 121 -4.13 -3.24 -14.81
C LEU A 121 -5.17 -3.11 -15.92
N SER A 122 -4.73 -2.96 -17.18
CA SER A 122 -5.62 -2.91 -18.34
C SER A 122 -6.40 -4.21 -18.54
N LYS A 123 -5.72 -5.36 -18.41
CA LYS A 123 -6.36 -6.68 -18.55
C LYS A 123 -7.42 -6.92 -17.46
N GLU A 124 -7.06 -6.68 -16.20
CA GLU A 124 -7.97 -6.87 -15.07
C GLU A 124 -9.20 -5.94 -15.18
N ARG A 125 -9.02 -4.69 -15.63
CA ARG A 125 -10.15 -3.78 -15.91
C ARG A 125 -11.10 -4.30 -16.97
N ILE A 126 -10.58 -4.91 -18.04
CA ILE A 126 -11.41 -5.52 -19.10
C ILE A 126 -12.23 -6.68 -18.53
N ILE A 127 -11.60 -7.53 -17.70
CA ILE A 127 -12.25 -8.68 -17.07
C ILE A 127 -13.37 -8.22 -16.11
N GLU A 128 -13.11 -7.20 -15.29
CA GLU A 128 -14.04 -6.77 -14.24
C GLU A 128 -15.22 -5.93 -14.78
N SER A 129 -14.97 -5.07 -15.78
CA SER A 129 -15.92 -4.03 -16.16
C SER A 129 -17.01 -4.48 -17.13
N ASP A 130 -16.89 -5.66 -17.75
CA ASP A 130 -17.74 -6.14 -18.86
C ASP A 130 -18.07 -5.03 -19.91
N GLY A 131 -17.13 -4.08 -20.08
CA GLY A 131 -17.25 -2.93 -21.00
C GLY A 131 -18.03 -1.69 -20.50
N GLY A 132 -18.57 -1.64 -19.28
CA GLY A 132 -19.52 -0.60 -18.85
C GLY A 132 -18.96 0.58 -18.04
N ASN A 133 -18.03 0.36 -17.11
CA ASN A 133 -17.63 1.38 -16.12
C ASN A 133 -16.15 1.76 -16.21
N LYS A 134 -15.87 3.06 -16.42
CA LYS A 134 -14.51 3.60 -16.45
C LYS A 134 -13.82 3.45 -15.09
N MET A 135 -12.74 2.67 -15.04
CA MET A 135 -11.94 2.42 -13.83
C MET A 135 -10.70 3.32 -13.77
N GLU A 136 -10.39 3.84 -12.58
CA GLU A 136 -9.32 4.84 -12.38
C GLU A 136 -8.32 4.50 -11.26
N PHE A 137 -8.57 3.52 -10.40
CA PHE A 137 -7.63 3.16 -9.34
C PHE A 137 -6.36 2.59 -9.97
N GLY A 138 -5.20 3.07 -9.52
CA GLY A 138 -3.91 2.72 -10.11
C GLY A 138 -3.60 3.40 -11.44
N SER A 139 -4.46 4.30 -11.95
CA SER A 139 -4.17 5.04 -13.19
C SER A 139 -2.93 5.94 -13.03
N THR A 140 -2.63 6.40 -11.83
CA THR A 140 -1.40 7.17 -11.51
C THR A 140 -0.73 6.55 -10.30
N VAL A 141 0.56 6.27 -10.43
CA VAL A 141 1.35 5.53 -9.43
C VAL A 141 2.59 6.33 -9.06
N LEU A 142 2.84 6.46 -7.76
CA LEU A 142 4.07 6.97 -7.16
C LEU A 142 4.81 5.81 -6.51
N TYR A 143 5.96 5.45 -7.05
CA TYR A 143 6.78 4.34 -6.57
C TYR A 143 8.04 4.86 -5.88
N GLY A 144 8.43 4.21 -4.78
CA GLY A 144 9.77 4.34 -4.22
C GLY A 144 10.34 2.97 -3.89
N GLU A 145 11.59 2.72 -4.24
CA GLU A 145 12.21 1.41 -3.99
C GLU A 145 12.32 1.12 -2.48
N VAL A 146 12.95 2.04 -1.74
CA VAL A 146 13.05 2.00 -0.29
C VAL A 146 12.58 3.33 0.27
N ILE A 147 11.46 3.32 0.99
CA ILE A 147 10.91 4.52 1.63
C ILE A 147 10.60 4.27 3.11
N SER A 148 10.21 5.32 3.83
CA SER A 148 9.80 5.16 5.24
C SER A 148 8.52 4.33 5.36
N SER A 149 7.43 4.82 4.80
CA SER A 149 6.19 4.08 4.60
C SER A 149 5.32 4.79 3.58
N THR A 150 4.65 4.04 2.70
CA THR A 150 3.64 4.56 1.75
C THR A 150 2.54 5.29 2.52
N GLN A 151 2.08 4.70 3.63
CA GLN A 151 1.07 5.30 4.49
C GLN A 151 1.55 6.62 5.09
N THR A 152 2.74 6.63 5.72
CA THR A 152 3.30 7.83 6.34
C THR A 152 3.52 8.95 5.34
N LEU A 153 4.02 8.60 4.15
CA LEU A 153 4.31 9.55 3.08
C LEU A 153 3.07 10.28 2.60
N LEU A 154 1.88 9.64 2.61
CA LEU A 154 0.63 10.30 2.25
C LEU A 154 -0.05 10.95 3.47
N ASP A 155 -0.07 10.27 4.62
CA ASP A 155 -0.80 10.70 5.82
C ASP A 155 -0.20 11.97 6.44
N LYS A 156 1.13 12.06 6.53
CA LYS A 156 1.81 13.23 7.12
C LYS A 156 1.87 14.43 6.18
N ASN A 157 1.58 14.22 4.90
CA ASN A 157 1.78 15.19 3.85
C ASN A 157 0.44 15.70 3.30
N PHE A 158 -0.47 16.05 4.23
CA PHE A 158 -1.88 16.31 3.93
C PHE A 158 -2.13 17.29 2.76
N LYS A 159 -1.45 18.44 2.71
CA LYS A 159 -1.61 19.41 1.59
C LYS A 159 -1.29 18.81 0.23
N PHE A 160 -0.26 17.96 0.17
CA PHE A 160 0.10 17.22 -1.03
C PHE A 160 -0.98 16.19 -1.34
N THR A 161 -1.39 15.39 -0.36
CA THR A 161 -2.41 14.33 -0.53
C THR A 161 -3.77 14.89 -0.98
N GLN A 162 -4.15 16.09 -0.55
CA GLN A 162 -5.38 16.76 -1.00
C GLN A 162 -5.41 17.04 -2.51
N THR A 163 -4.26 17.28 -3.14
CA THR A 163 -4.17 17.51 -4.59
C THR A 163 -4.26 16.22 -5.42
N LEU A 164 -4.16 15.05 -4.76
CA LEU A 164 -4.20 13.76 -5.42
C LEU A 164 -5.66 13.36 -5.70
N PRO A 165 -5.93 12.69 -6.84
CA PRO A 165 -7.25 12.18 -7.14
C PRO A 165 -7.55 10.90 -6.33
N THR A 166 -8.85 10.58 -6.17
CA THR A 166 -9.29 9.25 -5.75
C THR A 166 -8.69 8.18 -6.67
N GLY A 167 -8.14 7.12 -6.09
CA GLY A 167 -7.51 6.03 -6.83
C GLY A 167 -6.02 6.23 -7.12
N PHE A 168 -5.41 7.34 -6.69
CA PHE A 168 -3.95 7.51 -6.72
C PHE A 168 -3.29 6.47 -5.80
N VAL A 169 -2.22 5.83 -6.27
CA VAL A 169 -1.55 4.75 -5.53
C VAL A 169 -0.09 5.10 -5.27
N CYS A 170 0.33 4.96 -4.01
CA CYS A 170 1.73 4.98 -3.63
C CYS A 170 2.21 3.55 -3.35
N VAL A 171 3.28 3.11 -4.01
CA VAL A 171 3.81 1.74 -3.94
C VAL A 171 5.24 1.77 -3.41
N ALA A 172 5.62 0.77 -2.62
CA ALA A 172 7.01 0.59 -2.22
C ALA A 172 7.44 -0.87 -2.30
N SER A 173 8.68 -1.10 -2.74
CA SER A 173 9.30 -2.43 -2.68
C SER A 173 9.75 -2.76 -1.26
N GLN A 174 10.21 -1.75 -0.51
CA GLN A 174 10.57 -1.87 0.89
C GLN A 174 10.15 -0.64 1.71
N GLN A 175 9.59 -0.89 2.89
CA GLN A 175 9.31 0.13 3.90
C GLN A 175 10.21 -0.07 5.13
N ASN A 176 11.05 0.91 5.47
CA ASN A 176 11.91 0.82 6.65
C ASN A 176 11.18 1.14 7.97
N GLN A 177 10.03 1.81 7.88
CA GLN A 177 9.16 2.19 8.99
C GLN A 177 7.70 1.86 8.64
N GLY A 178 7.49 0.65 8.09
CA GLY A 178 6.16 0.15 7.74
C GLY A 178 5.21 0.23 8.94
N ARG A 179 4.00 0.77 8.73
CA ARG A 179 3.02 1.00 9.79
C ARG A 179 1.97 -0.11 9.82
N GLY A 180 1.62 -0.55 11.02
CA GLY A 180 0.40 -1.29 11.31
C GLY A 180 -0.59 -0.45 12.12
N ARG A 181 -1.68 -1.06 12.61
CA ARG A 181 -2.65 -0.40 13.48
C ARG A 181 -2.05 -0.09 14.85
N GLY A 182 -2.45 1.04 15.44
CA GLY A 182 -1.99 1.46 16.77
C GLY A 182 -0.47 1.65 16.81
N LYS A 183 0.21 0.89 17.68
CA LYS A 183 1.68 0.92 17.83
C LYS A 183 2.40 -0.19 17.06
N ASN A 184 1.67 -1.02 16.31
CA ASN A 184 2.27 -2.15 15.58
C ASN A 184 3.02 -1.65 14.35
N SER A 185 4.11 -2.34 14.02
CA SER A 185 4.87 -2.12 12.78
C SER A 185 4.57 -3.22 11.76
N TRP A 186 4.60 -2.87 10.49
CA TRP A 186 4.57 -3.81 9.38
C TRP A 186 6.00 -4.17 8.96
N ILE A 187 6.34 -5.46 9.00
CA ILE A 187 7.64 -5.95 8.54
C ILE A 187 7.57 -6.06 7.02
N SER A 188 8.53 -5.43 6.33
CA SER A 188 8.54 -5.30 4.88
C SER A 188 9.76 -5.99 4.25
N PRO A 189 9.81 -7.33 4.20
CA PRO A 189 10.82 -8.00 3.39
C PRO A 189 10.58 -7.77 1.88
N LEU A 190 11.63 -7.91 1.08
CA LEU A 190 11.50 -7.88 -0.38
C LEU A 190 10.57 -9.01 -0.87
N GLY A 191 9.74 -8.70 -1.86
CA GLY A 191 8.74 -9.62 -2.41
C GLY A 191 7.34 -9.48 -1.81
N CYS A 192 7.10 -8.51 -0.92
CA CYS A 192 5.73 -8.14 -0.52
C CYS A 192 5.06 -7.24 -1.58
N VAL A 193 3.73 -7.27 -1.64
CA VAL A 193 2.93 -6.23 -2.31
C VAL A 193 2.50 -5.23 -1.25
N GLN A 194 2.97 -3.99 -1.37
CA GLN A 194 2.74 -2.96 -0.37
C GLN A 194 2.43 -1.61 -1.00
N PHE A 195 1.27 -1.06 -0.66
CA PHE A 195 0.80 0.16 -1.28
C PHE A 195 -0.15 0.92 -0.36
N SER A 196 -0.41 2.18 -0.71
CA SER A 196 -1.46 2.99 -0.11
C SER A 196 -2.28 3.66 -1.21
N VAL A 197 -3.60 3.64 -1.09
CA VAL A 197 -4.54 4.27 -2.04
C VAL A 197 -5.15 5.51 -1.41
N VAL A 198 -5.19 6.61 -2.15
CA VAL A 198 -5.91 7.83 -1.74
C VAL A 198 -7.36 7.74 -2.18
N LEU A 199 -8.30 7.99 -1.28
CA LEU A 199 -9.73 8.07 -1.59
C LEU A 199 -10.31 9.37 -1.05
N LYS A 200 -11.12 10.04 -1.86
CA LYS A 200 -12.01 11.12 -1.45
C LYS A 200 -13.41 10.56 -1.33
N HIS A 201 -13.89 10.44 -0.09
CA HIS A 201 -15.14 9.77 0.25
C HIS A 201 -16.14 10.75 0.87
N PRO A 202 -17.24 11.09 0.18
CA PRO A 202 -18.28 11.95 0.73
C PRO A 202 -18.87 11.39 2.02
N SER A 203 -19.02 12.24 3.03
CA SER A 203 -19.46 11.81 4.37
C SER A 203 -20.89 11.31 4.46
N ASN A 204 -21.71 11.57 3.44
CA ASN A 204 -23.12 11.21 3.37
C ASN A 204 -23.41 9.88 2.66
N ILE A 205 -22.39 9.19 2.11
CA ILE A 205 -22.61 7.95 1.33
C ILE A 205 -22.70 6.75 2.26
N SER A 206 -21.64 6.42 3.00
CA SER A 206 -21.60 5.25 3.88
C SER A 206 -20.44 5.36 4.89
N SER A 207 -20.44 4.50 5.91
CA SER A 207 -19.40 4.55 6.95
C SER A 207 -18.02 4.18 6.41
N VAL A 208 -17.03 5.06 6.64
CA VAL A 208 -15.63 4.86 6.24
C VAL A 208 -14.97 3.64 6.89
N VAL A 209 -15.56 3.11 7.98
CA VAL A 209 -15.08 1.90 8.66
C VAL A 209 -15.05 0.70 7.71
N PHE A 210 -15.96 0.64 6.74
CA PHE A 210 -16.04 -0.47 5.79
C PHE A 210 -14.98 -0.47 4.70
N ILE A 211 -14.28 0.65 4.51
CA ILE A 211 -13.22 0.72 3.50
C ILE A 211 -12.12 -0.31 3.78
N GLN A 212 -11.80 -0.58 5.05
CA GLN A 212 -10.85 -1.65 5.41
C GLN A 212 -11.40 -3.06 5.13
N TYR A 213 -12.72 -3.25 5.27
CA TYR A 213 -13.39 -4.53 5.00
C TYR A 213 -13.34 -4.79 3.50
N LEU A 214 -13.75 -3.81 2.68
CA LEU A 214 -13.73 -3.87 1.23
C LEU A 214 -12.33 -4.12 0.69
N LEU A 215 -11.31 -3.40 1.20
CA LEU A 215 -9.94 -3.60 0.73
C LEU A 215 -9.38 -4.97 1.15
N SER A 216 -9.64 -5.43 2.38
CA SER A 216 -9.20 -6.76 2.80
C SER A 216 -9.89 -7.87 1.99
N LEU A 217 -11.19 -7.73 1.74
CA LEU A 217 -11.98 -8.64 0.91
C LEU A 217 -11.50 -8.62 -0.55
N ALA A 218 -11.18 -7.45 -1.10
CA ALA A 218 -10.62 -7.31 -2.44
C ALA A 218 -9.29 -8.05 -2.60
N VAL A 219 -8.44 -8.07 -1.56
CA VAL A 219 -7.19 -8.87 -1.58
C VAL A 219 -7.48 -10.36 -1.74
N VAL A 220 -8.44 -10.89 -0.98
CA VAL A 220 -8.80 -12.32 -1.04
C VAL A 220 -9.49 -12.66 -2.37
N GLU A 221 -10.45 -11.83 -2.81
CA GLU A 221 -11.20 -12.07 -4.02
C GLU A 221 -10.35 -11.91 -5.28
N ALA A 222 -9.40 -10.97 -5.33
CA ALA A 222 -8.48 -10.81 -6.46
C ALA A 222 -7.67 -12.08 -6.79
N ILE A 223 -7.53 -12.99 -5.82
CA ILE A 223 -6.88 -14.29 -5.99
C ILE A 223 -7.92 -15.38 -6.17
N ARG A 224 -8.87 -15.51 -5.24
CA ARG A 224 -9.79 -16.67 -5.17
C ARG A 224 -10.89 -16.68 -6.22
N THR A 225 -11.11 -15.60 -6.96
CA THR A 225 -12.02 -15.61 -8.12
C THR A 225 -11.33 -16.00 -9.41
N LYS A 226 -10.00 -16.17 -9.42
CA LYS A 226 -9.28 -16.69 -10.57
C LYS A 226 -9.54 -18.19 -10.69
N LYS A 227 -9.74 -18.65 -11.92
CA LYS A 227 -10.04 -20.06 -12.24
C LYS A 227 -8.94 -20.97 -11.69
N GLY A 228 -9.32 -21.93 -10.84
CA GLY A 228 -8.42 -22.90 -10.20
C GLY A 228 -7.89 -22.47 -8.83
N TYR A 229 -8.08 -21.22 -8.41
CA TYR A 229 -7.61 -20.66 -7.14
C TYR A 229 -8.70 -20.62 -6.07
N GLU A 230 -9.90 -21.11 -6.38
CA GLU A 230 -11.10 -20.99 -5.55
C GLU A 230 -10.92 -21.61 -4.17
N ASP A 231 -10.17 -22.71 -4.10
CA ASP A 231 -9.95 -23.52 -2.90
C ASP A 231 -8.68 -23.17 -2.13
N LEU A 232 -7.92 -22.14 -2.57
CA LEU A 232 -6.80 -21.65 -1.78
C LEU A 232 -7.27 -21.20 -0.38
N PRO A 233 -6.51 -21.53 0.69
CA PRO A 233 -6.92 -21.31 2.08
C PRO A 233 -6.82 -19.85 2.54
N LEU A 234 -7.03 -18.88 1.63
CA LEU A 234 -6.99 -17.45 1.95
C LEU A 234 -8.32 -17.01 2.58
N ARG A 235 -8.20 -16.39 3.76
CA ARG A 235 -9.33 -16.02 4.62
C ARG A 235 -9.15 -14.63 5.24
N LEU A 236 -10.26 -14.07 5.68
CA LEU A 236 -10.30 -12.80 6.39
C LEU A 236 -10.35 -13.04 7.90
N LYS A 237 -9.48 -12.37 8.63
CA LYS A 237 -9.61 -12.21 10.08
C LYS A 237 -10.08 -10.79 10.36
N TRP A 238 -11.24 -10.69 10.98
CA TRP A 238 -11.88 -9.43 11.29
C TRP A 238 -10.97 -8.55 12.17
N PRO A 239 -10.94 -7.22 11.93
CA PRO A 239 -11.68 -6.50 10.89
C PRO A 239 -10.94 -6.31 9.56
N ASN A 240 -9.63 -6.57 9.49
CA ASN A 240 -8.79 -5.98 8.44
C ASN A 240 -7.56 -6.82 8.05
N ASP A 241 -7.45 -8.07 8.53
CA ASP A 241 -6.27 -8.90 8.31
C ASP A 241 -6.55 -10.06 7.34
N ILE A 242 -5.54 -10.42 6.55
CA ILE A 242 -5.59 -11.54 5.62
C ILE A 242 -4.75 -12.69 6.19
N TYR A 243 -5.32 -13.88 6.18
CA TYR A 243 -4.78 -15.08 6.79
C TYR A 243 -4.78 -16.25 5.82
N THR A 244 -3.83 -17.17 6.02
CA THR A 244 -3.92 -18.56 5.57
C THR A 244 -3.90 -19.43 6.80
N GLU A 245 -4.89 -20.30 6.94
CA GLU A 245 -5.08 -21.10 8.17
C GLU A 245 -4.99 -20.20 9.43
N ASN A 246 -3.97 -20.37 10.26
CA ASN A 246 -3.73 -19.59 11.48
C ASN A 246 -2.61 -18.55 11.36
N VAL A 247 -2.04 -18.34 10.17
CA VAL A 247 -0.91 -17.44 9.94
C VAL A 247 -1.37 -16.17 9.20
N LYS A 248 -0.97 -15.01 9.74
CA LYS A 248 -1.21 -13.73 9.10
C LYS A 248 -0.28 -13.55 7.90
N ILE A 249 -0.85 -13.24 6.75
CA ILE A 249 -0.11 -13.00 5.49
C ILE A 249 -0.30 -11.59 4.95
N GLY A 250 -1.26 -10.84 5.47
CA GLY A 250 -1.49 -9.46 5.06
C GLY A 250 -2.32 -8.67 6.06
N GLY A 251 -2.39 -7.36 5.84
CA GLY A 251 -3.21 -6.47 6.65
C GLY A 251 -3.46 -5.13 5.98
N VAL A 252 -4.58 -4.53 6.36
CA VAL A 252 -5.04 -3.23 5.85
C VAL A 252 -5.10 -2.21 6.98
N ILE A 253 -4.73 -0.96 6.71
CA ILE A 253 -4.91 0.16 7.63
C ILE A 253 -5.56 1.33 6.90
N ILE A 254 -6.44 2.07 7.58
CA ILE A 254 -7.08 3.27 7.03
C ILE A 254 -6.77 4.43 7.96
N ASN A 255 -6.22 5.51 7.42
CA ASN A 255 -6.20 6.82 8.06
C ASN A 255 -7.24 7.70 7.38
N SER A 256 -8.00 8.46 8.17
CA SER A 256 -8.98 9.41 7.67
C SER A 256 -8.67 10.81 8.15
N HIS A 257 -8.85 11.78 7.25
CA HIS A 257 -8.87 13.20 7.54
C HIS A 257 -10.21 13.75 7.06
N PHE A 258 -10.92 14.50 7.90
CA PHE A 258 -12.23 15.04 7.55
C PHE A 258 -12.12 16.52 7.23
N LEU A 259 -12.60 16.93 6.06
CA LEU A 259 -12.61 18.32 5.61
C LEU A 259 -13.76 18.58 4.65
N GLN A 260 -14.50 19.67 4.84
CA GLN A 260 -15.57 20.13 3.92
C GLN A 260 -16.56 19.01 3.53
N ASP A 261 -17.09 18.30 4.53
CA ASP A 261 -18.05 17.20 4.36
C ASP A 261 -17.53 15.99 3.56
N GLU A 262 -16.22 15.90 3.38
CA GLU A 262 -15.53 14.80 2.70
C GLU A 262 -14.45 14.19 3.62
N PHE A 263 -14.32 12.87 3.58
CA PHE A 263 -13.20 12.15 4.16
C PHE A 263 -12.12 11.95 3.11
N LEU A 264 -10.92 12.47 3.36
CA LEU A 264 -9.71 12.06 2.68
C LEU A 264 -9.15 10.83 3.40
N LEU A 265 -9.25 9.67 2.75
CA LEU A 265 -8.78 8.40 3.27
C LEU A 265 -7.45 8.02 2.62
N ILE A 266 -6.54 7.51 3.43
CA ILE A 266 -5.34 6.82 2.99
C ILE A 266 -5.49 5.36 3.39
N ALA A 267 -5.74 4.50 2.41
CA ALA A 267 -5.96 3.08 2.59
C ALA A 267 -4.69 2.28 2.28
N GLY A 268 -3.94 1.93 3.32
CA GLY A 268 -2.70 1.16 3.24
C GLY A 268 -2.96 -0.34 3.25
N CYS A 269 -2.25 -1.09 2.41
CA CYS A 269 -2.32 -2.54 2.34
C CYS A 269 -0.90 -3.11 2.21
N GLY A 270 -0.62 -4.13 3.02
CA GLY A 270 0.60 -4.93 2.91
C GLY A 270 0.25 -6.41 2.86
N VAL A 271 0.79 -7.12 1.87
CA VAL A 271 0.56 -8.55 1.65
C VAL A 271 1.87 -9.24 1.33
N ASN A 272 2.13 -10.36 1.97
CA ASN A 272 3.27 -11.23 1.70
C ASN A 272 3.00 -12.04 0.43
N LEU A 273 3.78 -11.81 -0.62
CA LEU A 273 3.57 -12.47 -1.93
C LEU A 273 4.66 -13.50 -2.24
N SER A 274 5.91 -13.05 -2.34
CA SER A 274 7.06 -13.87 -2.73
C SER A 274 8.24 -13.76 -1.76
N ASN A 275 8.04 -13.08 -0.63
CA ASN A 275 9.08 -12.89 0.38
C ASN A 275 9.46 -14.21 1.06
N SER A 276 10.73 -14.31 1.45
CA SER A 276 11.28 -15.49 2.11
C SER A 276 10.75 -15.68 3.55
N ALA A 277 11.01 -16.87 4.10
CA ALA A 277 10.80 -17.18 5.52
C ALA A 277 11.52 -16.14 6.43
N PRO A 278 11.04 -15.89 7.67
CA PRO A 278 10.07 -16.68 8.45
C PRO A 278 8.60 -16.34 8.19
N THR A 279 8.32 -15.35 7.35
CA THR A 279 6.95 -14.99 6.95
C THR A 279 6.38 -15.96 5.91
N THR A 280 5.09 -16.25 5.98
CA THR A 280 4.37 -17.01 4.95
C THR A 280 3.91 -16.07 3.84
N ALA A 281 4.13 -16.47 2.59
CA ALA A 281 3.83 -15.68 1.40
C ALA A 281 2.90 -16.45 0.45
N ILE A 282 2.08 -15.73 -0.32
CA ILE A 282 1.03 -16.32 -1.17
C ILE A 282 1.58 -17.30 -2.20
N ASN A 283 2.70 -16.98 -2.87
CA ASN A 283 3.26 -17.87 -3.87
C ASN A 283 3.72 -19.19 -3.24
N ARG A 284 4.23 -19.17 -2.00
CA ARG A 284 4.54 -20.40 -1.25
C ARG A 284 3.30 -21.24 -0.97
N ILE A 285 2.16 -20.60 -0.68
CA ILE A 285 0.87 -21.29 -0.49
C ILE A 285 0.44 -21.95 -1.81
N ILE A 286 0.59 -21.25 -2.93
CA ILE A 286 0.28 -21.78 -4.27
C ILE A 286 1.16 -23.00 -4.57
N SER A 287 2.48 -22.94 -4.36
CA SER A 287 3.35 -24.08 -4.62
C SER A 287 3.03 -25.28 -3.70
N LEU A 288 2.63 -25.05 -2.44
CA LEU A 288 2.16 -26.12 -1.55
C LEU A 288 0.86 -26.75 -2.05
N TYR A 289 -0.12 -25.91 -2.40
CA TYR A 289 -1.41 -26.36 -2.92
C TYR A 289 -1.24 -27.20 -4.20
N ASN A 290 -0.36 -26.76 -5.12
CA ASN A 290 0.00 -27.49 -6.33
C ASN A 290 0.55 -28.88 -6.03
N HIS A 291 1.44 -28.98 -5.04
CA HIS A 291 2.02 -30.26 -4.63
C HIS A 291 0.98 -31.20 -3.99
N GLU A 292 0.13 -30.68 -3.10
CA GLU A 292 -0.86 -31.48 -2.37
C GLU A 292 -2.04 -31.94 -3.23
N ASN A 293 -2.46 -31.12 -4.21
CA ASN A 293 -3.65 -31.37 -5.02
C ASN A 293 -3.33 -31.75 -6.47
N ASN A 294 -2.04 -31.92 -6.80
CA ASN A 294 -1.56 -32.22 -8.16
C ASN A 294 -2.08 -31.22 -9.21
N THR A 295 -2.01 -29.92 -8.88
CA THR A 295 -2.40 -28.81 -9.77
C THR A 295 -1.18 -28.05 -10.29
N GLN A 296 -1.39 -27.17 -11.27
CA GLN A 296 -0.35 -26.34 -11.89
C GLN A 296 -0.80 -24.87 -11.95
N LEU A 297 -1.20 -24.32 -10.81
CA LEU A 297 -1.53 -22.91 -10.70
C LEU A 297 -0.26 -22.07 -10.83
N GLU A 298 -0.35 -20.98 -11.58
CA GLU A 298 0.73 -20.01 -11.74
C GLU A 298 0.93 -19.18 -10.47
N GLU A 299 2.18 -18.82 -10.21
CA GLU A 299 2.51 -17.86 -9.16
C GLU A 299 2.28 -16.42 -9.65
N PHE A 300 1.99 -15.51 -8.74
CA PHE A 300 1.73 -14.11 -9.09
C PHE A 300 3.00 -13.28 -9.06
N SER A 301 3.13 -12.32 -9.99
CA SER A 301 4.06 -11.20 -9.81
C SER A 301 3.46 -10.12 -8.90
N GLN A 302 4.31 -9.23 -8.36
CA GLN A 302 3.86 -8.11 -7.52
C GLN A 302 2.95 -7.17 -8.31
N GLU A 303 3.30 -6.91 -9.57
CA GLU A 303 2.56 -6.09 -10.52
C GLU A 303 1.18 -6.68 -10.82
N GLN A 304 1.12 -7.99 -11.09
CA GLN A 304 -0.13 -8.69 -11.41
C GLN A 304 -1.07 -8.70 -10.22
N LEU A 305 -0.58 -9.03 -9.02
CA LEU A 305 -1.41 -9.05 -7.82
C LEU A 305 -1.87 -7.63 -7.45
N LEU A 306 -0.99 -6.63 -7.50
CA LEU A 306 -1.37 -5.24 -7.21
C LEU A 306 -2.47 -4.75 -8.17
N ALA A 307 -2.33 -5.01 -9.47
CA ALA A 307 -3.34 -4.66 -10.46
C ALA A 307 -4.70 -5.30 -10.16
N ALA A 308 -4.71 -6.62 -9.90
CA ALA A 308 -5.93 -7.35 -9.59
C ALA A 308 -6.61 -6.84 -8.32
N ILE A 309 -5.84 -6.53 -7.27
CA ILE A 309 -6.37 -5.97 -6.01
C ILE A 309 -7.00 -4.60 -6.26
N LEU A 310 -6.32 -3.70 -6.97
CA LEU A 310 -6.80 -2.33 -7.19
C LEU A 310 -8.10 -2.32 -8.01
N VAL A 311 -8.19 -3.17 -9.03
CA VAL A 311 -9.40 -3.32 -9.85
C VAL A 311 -10.55 -3.88 -9.02
N LYS A 312 -10.32 -4.98 -8.29
CA LYS A 312 -11.34 -5.57 -7.42
C LYS A 312 -11.81 -4.59 -6.34
N PHE A 313 -10.87 -3.85 -5.74
CA PHE A 313 -11.18 -2.86 -4.73
C PHE A 313 -12.00 -1.69 -5.28
N GLU A 314 -11.67 -1.19 -6.47
CA GLU A 314 -12.46 -0.13 -7.11
C GLU A 314 -13.88 -0.60 -7.45
N SER A 315 -14.02 -1.83 -7.95
CA SER A 315 -15.32 -2.46 -8.22
C SER A 315 -16.19 -2.48 -6.95
N PHE A 316 -15.65 -3.03 -5.86
CA PHE A 316 -16.31 -3.06 -4.56
C PHE A 316 -16.58 -1.66 -4.00
N TYR A 317 -15.65 -0.71 -4.15
CA TYR A 317 -15.84 0.65 -3.69
C TYR A 317 -16.97 1.37 -4.43
N LYS A 318 -17.07 1.17 -5.75
CA LYS A 318 -18.14 1.76 -6.57
C LYS A 318 -19.50 1.19 -6.21
N GLU A 319 -19.60 -0.13 -6.08
CA GLU A 319 -20.81 -0.80 -5.63
C GLU A 319 -21.20 -0.36 -4.22
N PHE A 320 -20.23 -0.26 -3.30
CA PHE A 320 -20.46 0.27 -1.96
C PHE A 320 -21.00 1.71 -1.98
N CYS A 321 -20.50 2.55 -2.88
CA CYS A 321 -20.97 3.94 -2.98
C CYS A 321 -22.33 4.09 -3.68
N SER A 322 -22.75 3.12 -4.50
CA SER A 322 -24.04 3.17 -5.21
C SER A 322 -25.22 2.68 -4.37
N HIS A 323 -24.96 1.87 -3.34
CA HIS A 323 -26.00 1.29 -2.49
C HIS A 323 -26.27 2.15 -1.26
N LYS A 324 -27.55 2.46 -1.02
CA LYS A 324 -27.99 3.15 0.21
C LYS A 324 -27.69 2.35 1.49
N ASN A 325 -27.62 1.02 1.37
CA ASN A 325 -27.39 0.12 2.49
C ASN A 325 -25.88 -0.15 2.75
N GLY A 326 -24.98 0.56 2.04
CA GLY A 326 -23.55 0.48 2.25
C GLY A 326 -22.98 -0.93 2.05
N PHE A 327 -22.52 -1.57 3.14
CA PHE A 327 -21.78 -2.83 3.10
C PHE A 327 -22.66 -4.09 2.99
N GLU A 328 -23.98 -3.97 3.19
CA GLU A 328 -24.90 -5.12 3.18
C GLU A 328 -24.73 -6.07 1.98
N PRO A 329 -24.57 -5.61 0.72
CA PRO A 329 -24.38 -6.48 -0.44
C PRO A 329 -23.12 -7.37 -0.37
N PHE A 330 -22.14 -7.00 0.44
CA PHE A 330 -20.87 -7.73 0.58
C PHE A 330 -20.89 -8.76 1.71
N LEU A 331 -21.92 -8.80 2.55
CA LEU A 331 -21.95 -9.65 3.75
C LEU A 331 -21.81 -11.14 3.40
N ASP A 332 -22.53 -11.61 2.40
CA ASP A 332 -22.51 -13.01 1.98
C ASP A 332 -21.11 -13.44 1.54
N ILE A 333 -20.47 -12.62 0.69
CA ILE A 333 -19.13 -12.94 0.21
C ILE A 333 -18.09 -12.77 1.33
N TYR A 334 -18.27 -11.78 2.20
CA TYR A 334 -17.39 -11.54 3.35
C TYR A 334 -17.42 -12.72 4.32
N TYR A 335 -18.60 -13.21 4.71
CA TYR A 335 -18.77 -14.37 5.57
C TYR A 335 -18.36 -15.68 4.90
N LYS A 336 -18.43 -15.79 3.57
CA LYS A 336 -17.82 -16.91 2.84
C LYS A 336 -16.30 -16.94 3.00
N ARG A 337 -15.65 -15.79 3.21
CA ARG A 337 -14.19 -15.66 3.31
C ARG A 337 -13.64 -15.52 4.73
N TRP A 338 -14.45 -15.15 5.73
CA TRP A 338 -13.94 -14.92 7.09
C TRP A 338 -13.60 -16.21 7.86
N LEU A 339 -12.85 -16.08 8.95
CA LEU A 339 -12.42 -17.18 9.83
C LEU A 339 -13.34 -17.46 11.03
N HIS A 340 -14.37 -16.62 11.24
CA HIS A 340 -15.00 -16.50 12.56
C HIS A 340 -16.31 -17.27 12.74
N ASN A 341 -16.76 -18.04 11.74
CA ASN A 341 -17.98 -18.85 11.86
C ASN A 341 -17.90 -19.78 13.08
N ASP A 342 -18.89 -19.65 13.98
CA ASP A 342 -19.05 -20.43 15.22
C ASP A 342 -17.86 -20.39 16.19
N GLN A 343 -16.96 -19.43 16.03
CA GLN A 343 -15.80 -19.33 16.88
C GLN A 343 -16.21 -18.85 18.29
N ILE A 344 -15.78 -19.59 19.32
CA ILE A 344 -15.96 -19.19 20.71
C ILE A 344 -14.74 -18.35 21.13
N VAL A 345 -14.99 -17.11 21.55
CA VAL A 345 -13.97 -16.16 22.01
C VAL A 345 -14.14 -15.83 23.49
N THR A 346 -13.05 -15.39 24.11
CA THR A 346 -13.04 -14.90 25.50
C THR A 346 -13.01 -13.39 25.49
N LEU A 347 -14.02 -12.77 26.09
CA LEU A 347 -14.15 -11.32 26.18
C LEU A 347 -13.46 -10.81 27.45
N GLU A 348 -12.20 -10.41 27.33
CA GLU A 348 -11.38 -9.95 28.48
C GLU A 348 -12.04 -8.77 29.21
N ALA A 349 -12.59 -7.81 28.48
CA ALA A 349 -13.30 -6.65 29.03
C ALA A 349 -14.61 -7.01 29.78
N PHE A 350 -15.07 -8.25 29.66
CA PHE A 350 -16.32 -8.73 30.26
C PHE A 350 -16.05 -9.93 31.20
N ASN A 351 -15.09 -9.78 32.11
CA ASN A 351 -14.71 -10.80 33.10
C ASN A 351 -14.40 -12.17 32.48
N ASN A 352 -13.69 -12.18 31.34
CA ASN A 352 -13.35 -13.40 30.59
C ASN A 352 -14.55 -14.28 30.23
N ARG A 353 -15.72 -13.67 30.01
CA ARG A 353 -16.89 -14.41 29.53
C ARG A 353 -16.63 -15.01 28.15
N ARG A 354 -17.11 -16.22 27.95
CA ARG A 354 -17.10 -16.86 26.63
C ARG A 354 -18.31 -16.39 25.83
N ALA A 355 -18.07 -15.96 24.60
CA ALA A 355 -19.10 -15.60 23.64
C ALA A 355 -18.85 -16.35 22.33
N ARG A 356 -19.90 -16.61 21.56
CA ARG A 356 -19.79 -17.17 20.21
C ARG A 356 -19.99 -16.03 19.22
N ILE A 357 -19.08 -15.90 18.28
CA ILE A 357 -19.21 -14.95 17.18
C ILE A 357 -20.34 -15.42 16.27
N ILE A 358 -21.31 -14.54 16.01
CA ILE A 358 -22.45 -14.81 15.12
C ILE A 358 -22.44 -13.93 13.87
N GLY A 359 -21.70 -12.82 13.87
CA GLY A 359 -21.71 -11.91 12.73
C GLY A 359 -21.07 -10.55 13.00
N ILE A 360 -21.43 -9.60 12.15
CA ILE A 360 -21.14 -8.18 12.26
C ILE A 360 -22.49 -7.45 12.37
N THR A 361 -22.59 -6.54 13.32
CA THR A 361 -23.75 -5.67 13.56
C THR A 361 -24.00 -4.68 12.42
N THR A 362 -25.20 -4.09 12.42
CA THR A 362 -25.55 -2.91 11.63
C THR A 362 -24.83 -1.63 12.07
N ASP A 363 -24.17 -1.62 13.25
CA ASP A 363 -23.23 -0.57 13.69
C ASP A 363 -21.76 -1.02 13.58
N PHE A 364 -21.52 -2.14 12.90
CA PHE A 364 -20.25 -2.53 12.30
C PHE A 364 -19.18 -3.04 13.28
N ALA A 365 -19.64 -3.46 14.46
CA ALA A 365 -18.92 -4.23 15.47
C ALA A 365 -19.19 -5.74 15.34
N LEU A 366 -18.26 -6.56 15.83
CA LEU A 366 -18.42 -8.01 15.95
C LEU A 366 -19.55 -8.35 16.95
N ILE A 367 -20.45 -9.28 16.59
CA ILE A 367 -21.51 -9.81 17.49
C ILE A 367 -21.13 -11.18 18.01
#